data_AF-D1CSH9-F1
#
_entry.id   AF-D1CSH9-F1
#
_cell.length_a   1.000
_cell.length_b   1.000
_cell.length_c   1.000
_cell.angle_alpha   90.00
_cell.angle_beta   90.00
_cell.angle_gamma   90.00
#
_symmetry.space_group_name_H-M   'P 1'
#
loop_
_entity.id
_entity.type
_entity.pdbx_description
1 polymer ?
#
loop_
_entity_poly.entity_id
_entity_poly.type
_entity_poly.pdbx_seq_one_letter_code
_entity_poly.pdbx_strand_id
1 'polypeptide(L)'
;FDGGTQRQRGVMFGRERPQVLFRLDQGPGSRDKVGDGRMRKALPSNLAFGIFDHLDEDGSAIARQYADRLSLAEACDRLGFYAYHLAEHHCSPHGRGPSPNLFLSSVAQRTCQLRLGPLVMLLSLCHPLRAFEEICMLDHLSGGRAELGIGRGSLPVE
;
A
#
# COMPACT_ATOMS: atom_id res chain seq x y z
N PHE A 1 -15.64 -11.23 -23.20
CA PHE A 1 -14.30 -10.67 -23.39
C PHE A 1 -14.46 -9.23 -23.85
N ASP A 2 -14.53 -8.30 -22.90
CA ASP A 2 -14.53 -6.87 -23.19
C ASP A 2 -13.18 -6.29 -22.76
N GLY A 3 -12.54 -5.60 -23.70
CA GLY A 3 -11.16 -5.13 -23.63
C GLY A 3 -11.05 -3.83 -22.85
N GLY A 4 -10.98 -3.92 -21.53
CA GLY A 4 -10.61 -2.80 -20.68
C GLY A 4 -9.10 -2.56 -20.72
N THR A 5 -8.65 -1.45 -21.31
CA THR A 5 -7.26 -0.99 -21.25
C THR A 5 -6.89 -0.70 -19.79
N GLN A 6 -6.17 -1.62 -19.15
CA GLN A 6 -5.56 -1.38 -17.84
C GLN A 6 -4.49 -0.28 -17.99
N ARG A 7 -4.82 0.94 -17.56
CA ARG A 7 -3.84 2.01 -17.40
C ARG A 7 -2.96 1.66 -16.20
N GLN A 8 -1.70 1.29 -16.45
CA GLN A 8 -0.69 1.25 -15.40
C GLN A 8 -0.50 2.67 -14.85
N ARG A 9 -0.78 2.85 -13.56
CA ARG A 9 -0.60 4.13 -12.85
C ARG A 9 0.78 4.11 -12.20
N GLY A 10 1.61 5.09 -12.55
CA GLY A 10 2.98 5.22 -12.02
C GLY A 10 2.98 5.64 -10.55
N VAL A 11 3.90 5.03 -9.80
CA VAL A 11 4.15 5.21 -8.37
C VAL A 11 5.59 5.71 -8.22
N MET A 12 5.80 6.81 -7.51
CA MET A 12 7.12 7.41 -7.27
C MET A 12 7.56 7.13 -5.82
N PHE A 13 8.81 6.68 -5.64
CA PHE A 13 9.37 6.25 -4.35
C PHE A 13 10.44 7.22 -3.82
N GLY A 14 10.38 7.54 -2.52
CA GLY A 14 11.49 8.14 -1.75
C GLY A 14 12.28 7.05 -1.01
N ARG A 15 13.53 7.35 -0.62
CA ARG A 15 14.41 6.44 0.13
C ARG A 15 14.49 6.91 1.58
N GLU A 16 14.18 5.99 2.50
CA GLU A 16 14.37 6.02 3.97
C GLU A 16 13.26 6.69 4.83
N ARG A 17 12.64 5.88 5.74
CA ARG A 17 11.39 6.06 6.55
C ARG A 17 10.11 5.51 5.87
N PRO A 18 8.98 5.24 6.58
CA PRO A 18 7.74 4.77 5.95
C PRO A 18 7.46 5.60 4.71
N GLN A 19 7.52 4.96 3.55
CA GLN A 19 7.54 5.69 2.28
C GLN A 19 6.11 6.18 2.07
N VAL A 20 5.93 7.49 2.03
CA VAL A 20 4.62 8.06 1.72
C VAL A 20 4.42 7.93 0.22
N LEU A 21 3.45 7.12 -0.19
CA LEU A 21 3.11 6.91 -1.58
C LEU A 21 2.17 8.01 -2.06
N PHE A 22 2.56 8.70 -3.14
CA PHE A 22 1.74 9.73 -3.76
C PHE A 22 0.89 9.14 -4.88
N ARG A 23 -0.41 9.41 -4.85
CA ARG A 23 -1.31 9.20 -5.99
C ARG A 23 -1.77 10.55 -6.52
N LEU A 24 -1.54 10.78 -7.81
CA LEU A 24 -2.07 11.91 -8.56
C LEU A 24 -3.35 11.45 -9.26
N ASP A 25 -4.50 11.98 -8.85
CA ASP A 25 -5.72 11.79 -9.63
C ASP A 25 -5.79 12.88 -10.71
N GLN A 26 -5.67 12.47 -11.98
CA GLN A 26 -5.74 13.36 -13.12
C GLN A 26 -7.21 13.68 -13.41
N GLY A 27 -7.79 14.62 -12.65
CA GLY A 27 -9.08 15.23 -12.98
C GLY A 27 -8.99 16.04 -14.29
N PRO A 28 -10.13 16.38 -14.93
CA PRO A 28 -10.13 17.17 -16.16
C PRO A 28 -9.42 18.51 -15.90
N GLY A 29 -8.30 18.73 -16.60
CA GLY A 29 -7.30 19.73 -16.23
C GLY A 29 -7.84 21.15 -16.12
N SER A 30 -7.69 21.77 -14.95
CA SER A 30 -7.83 23.22 -14.82
C SER A 30 -6.56 23.88 -15.37
N ARG A 31 -6.74 24.84 -16.28
CA ARG A 31 -5.67 25.68 -16.80
C ARG A 31 -5.49 26.86 -15.86
N ASP A 32 -4.61 26.74 -14.88
CA ASP A 32 -4.25 27.88 -14.04
C ASP A 32 -3.15 28.70 -14.72
N LYS A 33 -3.43 30.00 -14.93
CA LYS A 33 -2.51 30.95 -15.55
C LYS A 33 -1.36 31.28 -14.60
N VAL A 34 -0.13 31.20 -15.09
CA VAL A 34 1.11 31.46 -14.34
C VAL A 34 1.47 32.94 -14.37
N GLY A 35 1.70 33.53 -13.19
CA GLY A 35 2.29 34.85 -13.01
C GLY A 35 3.44 34.81 -11.97
N ASP A 36 4.61 35.25 -12.44
CA ASP A 36 5.85 35.72 -11.78
C ASP A 36 6.45 34.99 -10.54
N GLY A 37 7.70 34.51 -10.70
CA GLY A 37 8.77 34.96 -9.81
C GLY A 37 9.21 34.11 -8.61
N ARG A 38 8.83 32.83 -8.48
CA ARG A 38 9.51 31.74 -7.74
C ARG A 38 8.63 30.49 -7.79
N MET A 39 8.98 29.50 -8.62
CA MET A 39 8.22 28.26 -8.72
C MET A 39 8.36 27.40 -7.46
N ARG A 40 7.56 27.66 -6.42
CA ARG A 40 7.03 26.56 -5.61
C ARG A 40 5.99 25.88 -6.48
N LYS A 41 6.33 24.73 -7.07
CA LYS A 41 5.39 23.92 -7.84
C LYS A 41 4.25 23.55 -6.87
N ALA A 42 3.10 24.22 -6.99
CA ALA A 42 1.94 23.94 -6.16
C ALA A 42 1.59 22.46 -6.36
N LEU A 43 1.47 21.72 -5.26
CA LEU A 43 0.97 20.35 -5.33
C LEU A 43 -0.47 20.40 -5.86
N PRO A 44 -0.86 19.49 -6.76
CA PRO A 44 -2.20 19.47 -7.30
C PRO A 44 -3.24 19.29 -6.18
N SER A 45 -4.40 19.91 -6.34
CA SER A 45 -5.49 19.91 -5.34
C SER A 45 -6.04 18.51 -5.02
N ASN A 46 -5.73 17.51 -5.86
CA ASN A 46 -6.21 16.13 -5.75
C ASN A 46 -5.08 15.15 -5.42
N LEU A 47 -4.05 15.60 -4.70
CA LEU A 47 -2.98 14.75 -4.24
C LEU A 47 -3.45 13.88 -3.07
N ALA A 48 -3.30 12.57 -3.21
CA ALA A 48 -3.60 11.63 -2.15
C ALA A 48 -2.32 11.00 -1.59
N PHE A 49 -2.30 10.74 -0.29
CA PHE A 49 -1.16 10.19 0.44
C PHE A 49 -1.49 8.80 0.95
N GLY A 50 -0.64 7.81 0.65
CA GLY A 50 -0.69 6.46 1.19
C GLY A 50 0.55 6.15 2.03
N ILE A 51 0.46 5.09 2.84
CA ILE A 51 1.56 4.55 3.61
C ILE A 51 2.10 3.31 2.90
N PHE A 52 3.42 3.23 2.74
CA PHE A 52 4.09 1.97 2.48
C PHE A 52 4.90 1.55 3.71
N ASP A 53 4.49 0.43 4.29
CA ASP A 53 5.02 -0.10 5.53
C ASP A 53 5.78 -1.40 5.27
N HIS A 54 7.01 -1.49 5.77
CA HIS A 54 7.79 -2.73 5.72
C HIS A 54 7.54 -3.59 6.96
N LEU A 55 6.92 -3.01 7.99
CA LEU A 55 6.73 -3.65 9.28
C LEU A 55 8.08 -4.15 9.84
N ASP A 56 9.07 -3.25 9.78
CA ASP A 56 10.45 -3.48 10.20
C ASP A 56 10.55 -3.83 11.68
N GLU A 57 11.53 -4.67 12.02
CA GLU A 57 11.86 -4.96 13.41
C GLU A 57 12.36 -3.72 14.16
N ASP A 58 11.78 -3.45 15.33
CA ASP A 58 12.13 -2.33 16.20
C ASP A 58 12.66 -2.77 17.58
N GLY A 59 12.93 -4.06 17.76
CA GLY A 59 13.37 -4.66 19.03
C GLY A 59 12.26 -4.90 20.06
N SER A 60 11.01 -4.47 19.79
CA SER A 60 9.86 -4.81 20.64
C SER A 60 9.32 -6.21 20.33
N ALA A 61 8.48 -6.74 21.22
CA ALA A 61 7.83 -8.03 21.01
C ALA A 61 6.94 -8.00 19.75
N ILE A 62 7.00 -9.04 18.91
CA ILE A 62 6.27 -9.12 17.63
C ILE A 62 4.77 -8.83 17.78
N ALA A 63 4.14 -9.37 18.83
CA ALA A 63 2.72 -9.12 19.10
C ALA A 63 2.41 -7.63 19.31
N ARG A 64 3.34 -6.90 19.96
CA ARG A 64 3.21 -5.45 20.15
C ARG A 64 3.40 -4.71 18.83
N GLN A 65 4.38 -5.09 18.01
CA GLN A 65 4.57 -4.51 16.68
C GLN A 65 3.29 -4.61 15.85
N TYR A 66 2.64 -5.79 15.79
CA TYR A 66 1.37 -5.93 15.08
C TYR A 66 0.27 -5.03 15.66
N ALA A 67 0.13 -4.96 16.98
CA ALA A 67 -0.88 -4.12 17.62
C ALA A 67 -0.66 -2.62 17.32
N ASP A 68 0.59 -2.17 17.36
CA ASP A 68 0.96 -0.78 17.07
C ASP A 68 0.71 -0.43 15.60
N ARG A 69 1.00 -1.36 14.68
CA ARG A 69 0.77 -1.16 13.23
C ARG A 69 -0.69 -1.17 12.85
N LEU A 70 -1.51 -2.00 13.50
CA LEU A 70 -2.96 -1.93 13.34
C LEU A 70 -3.52 -0.61 13.89
N SER A 71 -2.97 -0.10 15.00
CA SER A 71 -3.37 1.21 15.56
C SER A 71 -2.96 2.37 14.65
N LEU A 72 -1.82 2.26 13.97
CA LEU A 72 -1.40 3.18 12.91
C LEU A 72 -2.38 3.15 11.74
N ALA A 73 -2.79 1.97 11.27
CA ALA A 73 -3.74 1.84 10.17
C ALA A 73 -5.09 2.50 10.50
N GLU A 74 -5.62 2.32 11.71
CA GLU A 74 -6.82 3.02 12.17
C GLU A 74 -6.64 4.55 12.21
N ALA A 75 -5.47 5.02 12.63
CA ALA A 75 -5.17 6.45 12.62
C ALA A 75 -5.13 7.01 11.19
N CYS A 76 -4.50 6.29 10.26
CA CYS A 76 -4.46 6.63 8.85
C CYS A 76 -5.88 6.68 8.23
N ASP A 77 -6.73 5.72 8.56
CA ASP A 77 -8.15 5.70 8.13
C ASP A 77 -8.89 6.94 8.61
N ARG A 78 -8.79 7.29 9.90
CA ARG A 78 -9.42 8.50 10.48
C ARG A 78 -8.88 9.80 9.88
N LEU A 79 -7.61 9.82 9.49
CA LEU A 79 -6.94 10.99 8.92
C LEU A 79 -7.14 11.13 7.40
N GLY A 80 -7.85 10.19 6.76
CA GLY A 80 -8.16 10.26 5.34
C GLY A 80 -6.96 9.92 4.43
N PHE A 81 -6.02 9.10 4.91
CA PHE A 81 -5.01 8.52 4.02
C PHE A 81 -5.68 7.64 2.96
N TYR A 82 -5.09 7.63 1.77
CA TYR A 82 -5.59 6.90 0.62
C TYR A 82 -5.50 5.38 0.83
N ALA A 83 -4.32 4.91 1.24
CA ALA A 83 -4.05 3.48 1.37
C ALA A 83 -2.99 3.17 2.42
N TYR A 84 -3.02 1.94 2.90
CA TYR A 84 -1.96 1.28 3.65
C TYR A 84 -1.46 0.08 2.85
N HIS A 85 -0.24 0.17 2.35
CA HIS A 85 0.40 -0.92 1.63
C HIS A 85 1.47 -1.58 2.48
N LEU A 86 1.53 -2.90 2.43
CA LEU A 86 2.48 -3.71 3.17
C LEU A 86 3.52 -4.32 2.22
N ALA A 87 4.80 -4.29 2.63
CA ALA A 87 5.86 -5.03 1.94
C ALA A 87 5.80 -6.52 2.31
N GLU A 88 6.23 -7.37 1.37
CA GLU A 88 6.43 -8.79 1.64
C GLU A 88 7.94 -9.05 1.78
N HIS A 89 8.34 -9.55 2.95
CA HIS A 89 9.70 -9.96 3.27
C HIS A 89 9.68 -11.30 3.98
N HIS A 90 10.63 -12.18 3.63
CA HIS A 90 10.74 -13.52 4.17
C HIS A 90 12.10 -13.69 4.84
N CYS A 91 12.13 -14.31 6.02
CA CYS A 91 13.38 -14.63 6.72
C CYS A 91 14.35 -13.45 6.92
N SER A 92 13.83 -12.21 6.95
CA SER A 92 14.60 -10.97 6.95
C SER A 92 14.14 -10.06 8.09
N PRO A 93 15.04 -9.30 8.74
CA PRO A 93 14.66 -8.30 9.74
C PRO A 93 13.90 -7.11 9.13
N HIS A 94 13.96 -6.94 7.79
CA HIS A 94 13.29 -5.87 7.04
C HIS A 94 11.79 -6.10 6.86
N GLY A 95 11.21 -7.13 7.47
CA GLY A 95 9.77 -7.22 7.58
C GLY A 95 9.31 -8.35 8.48
N ARG A 96 8.42 -8.03 9.42
CA ARG A 96 7.73 -8.99 10.28
C ARG A 96 6.36 -9.39 9.71
N GLY A 97 6.03 -9.02 8.47
CA GLY A 97 4.78 -9.36 7.78
C GLY A 97 4.96 -10.32 6.60
N PRO A 98 5.46 -11.55 6.78
CA PRO A 98 5.76 -12.49 5.68
C PRO A 98 4.51 -13.02 4.95
N SER A 99 3.32 -12.85 5.55
CA SER A 99 2.05 -13.12 4.88
C SER A 99 1.23 -11.84 4.85
N PRO A 100 1.37 -11.00 3.80
CA PRO A 100 0.74 -9.69 3.76
C PRO A 100 -0.78 -9.78 3.86
N ASN A 101 -1.40 -10.70 3.11
CA ASN A 101 -2.85 -10.88 3.10
C ASN A 101 -3.41 -11.19 4.50
N LEU A 102 -2.68 -11.96 5.32
CA LEU A 102 -3.09 -12.30 6.67
C LEU A 102 -3.13 -11.07 7.57
N PHE A 103 -2.07 -10.25 7.57
CA PHE A 103 -2.06 -9.01 8.34
C PHE A 103 -3.11 -8.02 7.82
N LEU A 104 -3.21 -7.86 6.50
CA LEU A 104 -4.14 -6.94 5.85
C LEU A 104 -5.61 -7.34 6.08
N SER A 105 -5.92 -8.62 6.26
CA SER A 105 -7.26 -9.06 6.67
C SER A 105 -7.68 -8.45 8.02
N SER A 106 -6.74 -8.30 8.95
CA SER A 106 -6.97 -7.64 10.24
C SER A 106 -7.11 -6.13 10.08
N VAL A 107 -6.31 -5.51 9.20
CA VAL A 107 -6.46 -4.08 8.85
C VAL A 107 -7.84 -3.81 8.25
N ALA A 108 -8.33 -4.69 7.39
CA ALA A 108 -9.63 -4.57 6.74
C ALA A 108 -10.78 -4.52 7.76
N GLN A 109 -10.69 -5.26 8.87
CA GLN A 109 -11.72 -5.26 9.91
C GLN A 109 -11.64 -4.05 10.86
N ARG A 110 -10.49 -3.37 10.92
CA ARG A 110 -10.28 -2.21 11.81
C ARG A 110 -10.44 -0.86 11.10
N THR A 111 -10.64 -0.86 9.78
CA THR A 111 -10.72 0.35 8.96
C THR A 111 -11.95 0.31 8.05
N CYS A 112 -12.51 1.48 7.74
CA CYS A 112 -13.73 1.58 6.93
C CYS A 112 -13.50 2.17 5.54
N GLN A 113 -12.51 3.05 5.36
CA GLN A 113 -12.27 3.77 4.10
C GLN A 113 -10.90 3.49 3.49
N LEU A 114 -9.90 3.24 4.33
CA LEU A 114 -8.51 3.02 3.96
C LEU A 114 -8.40 1.87 2.95
N ARG A 115 -7.84 2.13 1.77
CA ARG A 115 -7.50 1.06 0.83
C ARG A 115 -6.30 0.28 1.36
N LEU A 116 -6.18 -0.99 1.01
CA LEU A 116 -5.17 -1.83 1.64
C LEU A 116 -4.71 -2.95 0.71
N GLY A 117 -3.43 -3.28 0.75
CA GLY A 117 -2.90 -4.26 -0.19
C GLY A 117 -1.41 -4.51 -0.03
N PRO A 118 -0.90 -5.67 -0.48
CA PRO A 118 0.53 -5.81 -0.69
C PRO A 118 0.97 -4.81 -1.75
N LEU A 119 2.03 -4.03 -1.48
CA LEU A 119 2.65 -3.24 -2.55
C LEU A 119 3.43 -4.16 -3.51
N VAL A 120 3.96 -5.25 -2.96
CA VAL A 120 4.71 -6.27 -3.67
C VAL A 120 4.30 -7.62 -3.08
N MET A 121 3.41 -8.31 -3.77
CA MET A 121 3.15 -9.73 -3.53
C MET A 121 4.11 -10.57 -4.38
N LEU A 122 4.80 -11.51 -3.74
CA LEU A 122 5.77 -12.40 -4.36
C LEU A 122 5.08 -13.65 -4.90
N LEU A 123 4.38 -13.51 -6.03
CA LEU A 123 3.61 -14.62 -6.62
C LEU A 123 4.45 -15.87 -6.94
N SER A 124 5.77 -15.71 -7.12
CA SER A 124 6.71 -16.83 -7.31
C SER A 124 6.86 -17.74 -6.09
N LEU A 125 6.49 -17.27 -4.88
CA LEU A 125 6.63 -18.01 -3.63
C LEU A 125 5.33 -18.70 -3.18
N CYS A 126 4.23 -18.53 -3.91
CA CYS A 126 2.92 -19.07 -3.54
C CYS A 126 2.30 -19.92 -4.66
N HIS A 127 1.45 -20.88 -4.27
CA HIS A 127 0.66 -21.62 -5.25
C HIS A 127 -0.38 -20.67 -5.89
N PRO A 128 -0.48 -20.59 -7.23
CA PRO A 128 -1.27 -19.56 -7.91
C PRO A 128 -2.76 -19.61 -7.55
N LEU A 129 -3.33 -20.82 -7.38
CA LEU A 129 -4.72 -20.97 -6.94
C LEU A 129 -4.94 -20.40 -5.52
N ARG A 130 -4.01 -20.65 -4.60
CA ARG A 130 -4.09 -20.14 -3.23
C ARG A 130 -4.00 -18.62 -3.22
N ALA A 131 -3.07 -18.05 -3.99
CA ALA A 131 -2.93 -16.60 -4.11
C ALA A 131 -4.21 -15.96 -4.62
N PHE A 132 -4.79 -16.53 -5.68
CA PHE A 132 -6.06 -16.08 -6.24
C PHE A 132 -7.18 -16.11 -5.19
N GLU A 133 -7.35 -17.23 -4.50
CA GLU A 133 -8.37 -17.40 -3.46
C GLU A 133 -8.20 -16.39 -2.31
N GLU A 134 -6.97 -16.21 -1.80
CA GLU A 134 -6.68 -15.27 -0.72
C GLU A 134 -6.90 -13.81 -1.13
N ILE A 135 -6.52 -13.43 -2.36
CA ILE A 135 -6.78 -12.09 -2.91
C ILE A 135 -8.28 -11.84 -2.98
N CYS A 136 -9.06 -12.79 -3.51
CA CYS A 136 -10.51 -12.68 -3.59
C CYS A 136 -11.15 -12.59 -2.19
N MET A 137 -10.69 -13.40 -1.24
CA MET A 137 -11.15 -13.32 0.14
C MET A 137 -10.87 -11.94 0.75
N LEU A 138 -9.65 -11.40 0.57
CA LEU A 138 -9.29 -10.09 1.11
C LEU A 138 -10.11 -8.96 0.47
N ASP A 139 -10.36 -9.02 -0.84
CA ASP A 139 -11.23 -8.07 -1.53
C ASP A 139 -12.64 -8.06 -0.93
N HIS A 140 -13.25 -9.23 -0.75
CA HIS A 140 -14.57 -9.34 -0.14
C HIS A 140 -14.59 -8.93 1.34
N LEU A 141 -13.61 -9.35 2.15
CA LEU A 141 -13.51 -8.98 3.57
C LEU A 141 -13.31 -7.49 3.78
N SER A 142 -12.68 -6.81 2.82
CA SER A 142 -12.46 -5.37 2.85
C SER A 142 -13.60 -4.56 2.22
N GLY A 143 -14.57 -5.21 1.57
CA GLY A 143 -15.65 -4.54 0.85
C GLY A 143 -15.18 -3.85 -0.44
N GLY A 144 -14.26 -4.45 -1.19
CA GLY A 144 -13.73 -3.91 -2.45
C GLY A 144 -12.60 -2.87 -2.28
N ARG A 145 -12.02 -2.79 -1.08
CA ARG A 145 -10.92 -1.85 -0.76
C ARG A 145 -9.53 -2.43 -1.00
N ALA A 146 -9.44 -3.72 -1.35
CA ALA A 146 -8.17 -4.37 -1.61
C ALA A 146 -7.48 -3.75 -2.85
N GLU A 147 -6.16 -3.65 -2.77
CA GLU A 147 -5.27 -3.35 -3.89
C GLU A 147 -4.22 -4.44 -4.01
N LEU A 148 -3.74 -4.70 -5.23
CA LEU A 148 -2.77 -5.74 -5.50
C LEU A 148 -1.58 -5.16 -6.25
N GLY A 149 -0.45 -5.08 -5.57
CA GLY A 149 0.86 -4.91 -6.20
C GLY A 149 1.58 -6.27 -6.28
N ILE A 150 2.26 -6.52 -7.39
CA ILE A 150 3.00 -7.77 -7.64
C ILE A 150 4.45 -7.39 -7.96
N GLY A 151 5.40 -8.15 -7.44
CA GLY A 151 6.81 -7.99 -7.79
C GLY A 151 7.57 -9.30 -7.77
N ARG A 152 8.85 -9.23 -8.16
CA ARG A 152 9.71 -10.41 -8.35
C ARG A 152 10.56 -10.77 -7.13
N GLY A 153 10.52 -9.95 -6.08
CA GLY A 153 11.51 -10.02 -4.99
C GLY A 153 12.87 -9.50 -5.45
N SER A 154 13.68 -9.01 -4.51
CA SER A 154 14.99 -8.42 -4.85
C SER A 154 16.12 -8.88 -3.94
N LEU A 155 15.82 -9.53 -2.82
CA LEU A 155 16.84 -9.94 -1.85
C LEU A 155 17.22 -11.41 -2.10
N PRO A 156 18.52 -11.76 -2.18
CA PRO A 156 18.96 -13.14 -2.42
C PRO A 156 18.57 -14.14 -1.33
N VAL A 157 18.24 -13.64 -0.14
CA VAL A 157 17.79 -14.47 1.00
C VAL A 157 16.30 -14.81 0.91
N GLU A 158 15.57 -14.14 0.00
CA GLU A 158 14.13 -14.27 -0.24
C GLU A 158 13.83 -15.00 -1.54
#